data_AF-A0A329HNB8-F1
#
_entry.id   AF-A0A329HNB8-F1
#
_cell.length_a   1.000
_cell.length_b   1.000
_cell.length_c   1.000
_cell.angle_alpha   90.00
_cell.angle_beta   90.00
_cell.angle_gamma   90.00
#
_symmetry.space_group_name_H-M   'P 1'
#
loop_
_entity.id
_entity.type
_entity.pdbx_description
1 polymer ?
#
loop_
_entity_poly.entity_id
_entity_poly.type
_entity_poly.pdbx_seq_one_letter_code
_entity_poly.pdbx_strand_id
1 'polypeptide(L)'
;MLGSNPARAEGGVSFRFAEEGQGWMLRGPVDVLKWPFVYDRSRERARNTLTRLDGDTQVRVIETRSFQRWKRIEVQQDGRTLLGWVESYSVPEAVRLD
;
A
#
# COMPACT_ATOMS: atom_id res chain seq x y z
N MET A 1 7.63 -12.83 -33.84
CA MET A 1 6.69 -13.03 -32.73
C MET A 1 7.43 -12.68 -31.46
N LEU A 2 7.05 -11.58 -30.81
CA LEU A 2 7.72 -11.06 -29.63
C LEU A 2 7.37 -11.98 -28.45
N GLY A 3 8.40 -12.64 -27.92
CA GLY A 3 8.30 -13.45 -26.72
C GLY A 3 7.86 -12.57 -25.56
N SER A 4 6.74 -12.95 -24.94
CA SER A 4 6.30 -12.43 -23.66
C SER A 4 7.43 -12.67 -22.66
N ASN A 5 8.09 -11.59 -22.26
CA ASN A 5 9.07 -11.63 -21.18
C ASN A 5 8.25 -11.70 -19.89
N PRO A 6 8.23 -12.82 -19.14
CA PRO A 6 7.67 -12.80 -17.81
C PRO A 6 8.64 -11.93 -17.00
N ALA A 7 8.26 -10.70 -16.73
CA ALA A 7 9.02 -9.80 -15.87
C ALA A 7 9.18 -10.49 -14.50
N ARG A 8 10.31 -11.19 -14.38
CA ARG A 8 11.13 -11.43 -13.20
C ARG A 8 10.42 -11.10 -11.89
N ALA A 9 9.58 -12.02 -11.42
CA ALA A 9 9.15 -12.08 -10.04
C ALA A 9 10.33 -12.58 -9.16
N GLU A 10 11.39 -11.78 -9.06
CA GLU A 10 12.50 -12.03 -8.12
C GLU A 10 12.51 -10.95 -7.04
N GLY A 11 12.06 -11.33 -5.85
CA GLY A 11 12.18 -10.54 -4.62
C GLY A 11 11.05 -9.55 -4.42
N GLY A 12 10.11 -9.87 -3.52
CA GLY A 12 9.18 -8.87 -2.99
C GLY A 12 9.99 -7.71 -2.41
N VAL A 13 9.98 -6.56 -3.09
CA VAL A 13 10.64 -5.36 -2.60
C VAL A 13 9.82 -4.84 -1.44
N SER A 14 10.46 -4.49 -0.33
CA SER A 14 9.73 -3.97 0.83
C SER A 14 9.00 -2.68 0.45
N PHE A 15 7.70 -2.62 0.73
CA PHE A 15 6.87 -1.42 0.52
C PHE A 15 7.37 -0.20 1.32
N ARG A 16 8.26 -0.39 2.30
CA ARG A 16 9.03 0.68 2.96
C ARG A 16 9.67 1.65 1.97
N PHE A 17 10.21 1.13 0.87
CA PHE A 17 10.94 1.92 -0.13
C PHE A 17 10.04 2.45 -1.25
N ALA A 18 8.72 2.28 -1.14
CA ALA A 18 7.80 2.81 -2.14
C ALA A 18 7.86 4.35 -2.20
N GLU A 19 7.98 4.90 -3.39
CA GLU A 19 8.08 6.34 -3.65
C GLU A 19 6.84 6.87 -4.37
N GLU A 20 6.66 8.19 -4.32
CA GLU A 20 5.57 8.87 -5.01
C GLU A 20 5.60 8.59 -6.51
N GLY A 21 4.42 8.37 -7.08
CA GLY A 21 4.22 8.02 -8.48
C GLY A 21 4.29 6.52 -8.79
N GLN A 22 4.88 5.69 -7.92
CA GLN A 22 5.07 4.25 -8.16
C GLN A 22 3.79 3.42 -7.98
N GLY A 23 3.63 2.39 -8.82
CA GLY A 23 2.59 1.37 -8.71
C GLY A 23 3.07 0.13 -7.96
N TRP A 24 2.20 -0.44 -7.13
CA TRP A 24 2.50 -1.58 -6.26
C TRP A 24 1.31 -2.52 -6.13
N MET A 25 1.57 -3.82 -6.02
CA MET A 25 0.62 -4.81 -5.54
C MET A 25 0.88 -5.05 -4.06
N LEU A 26 -0.08 -4.76 -3.20
CA LEU A 26 -0.02 -5.11 -1.77
C LEU A 26 -0.70 -6.46 -1.57
N ARG A 27 -0.05 -7.39 -0.89
CA ARG A 27 -0.64 -8.68 -0.51
C ARG A 27 -1.06 -8.64 0.95
N GLY A 28 -2.37 -8.77 1.16
CA GLY A 28 -3.04 -8.51 2.44
C GLY A 28 -2.69 -9.49 3.58
N PRO A 29 -3.16 -9.17 4.81
CA PRO A 29 -4.02 -8.03 5.14
C PRO A 29 -3.28 -6.71 5.37
N VAL A 30 -3.81 -5.60 4.84
CA VAL A 30 -3.27 -4.24 5.04
C VAL A 30 -4.37 -3.27 5.47
N ASP A 31 -4.19 -2.59 6.61
CA ASP A 31 -5.11 -1.54 7.05
C ASP A 31 -4.82 -0.24 6.28
N VAL A 32 -5.87 0.34 5.69
CA VAL A 32 -5.84 1.69 5.10
C VAL A 32 -6.47 2.66 6.08
N LEU A 33 -5.76 3.71 6.42
CA LEU A 33 -6.09 4.65 7.47
C LEU A 33 -6.52 6.01 6.92
N LYS A 34 -7.34 6.75 7.67
CA LYS A 34 -7.74 8.13 7.33
C LYS A 34 -6.57 9.08 7.55
N TRP A 35 -5.80 8.90 8.63
CA TRP A 35 -4.68 9.77 9.01
C TRP A 35 -3.37 8.98 9.26
N PRO A 36 -2.19 9.57 8.96
CA PRO A 36 -0.88 8.94 9.15
C PRO A 36 -0.37 9.13 10.58
N PHE A 37 -1.05 8.54 11.57
CA PHE A 37 -0.72 8.69 12.99
C PHE A 37 -0.44 7.35 13.65
N VAL A 38 0.46 7.36 14.63
CA VAL A 38 0.81 6.18 15.44
C VAL A 38 -0.10 6.15 16.66
N TYR A 39 -0.79 5.06 16.88
CA TYR A 39 -1.70 4.93 18.01
C TYR A 39 -1.12 3.99 19.04
N ASP A 40 -1.12 4.43 20.30
CA ASP A 40 -0.75 3.60 21.44
C ASP A 40 -1.87 2.61 21.83
N ARG A 41 -3.09 2.82 21.30
CA ARG A 41 -4.30 2.05 21.66
C ARG A 41 -5.05 1.50 20.45
N SER A 42 -5.44 0.23 20.51
CA SER A 42 -6.17 -0.47 19.44
C SER A 42 -7.51 0.18 19.08
N ARG A 43 -8.24 0.74 20.07
CA ARG A 43 -9.54 1.39 19.84
C ARG A 43 -9.42 2.64 18.96
N GLU A 44 -8.33 3.39 19.11
CA GLU A 44 -8.10 4.61 18.32
C GLU A 44 -7.69 4.24 16.89
N ARG A 45 -6.84 3.22 16.74
CA ARG A 45 -6.51 2.65 15.43
C ARG A 45 -7.76 2.18 14.68
N ALA A 46 -8.68 1.48 15.35
CA ALA A 46 -9.93 1.03 14.72
C ALA A 46 -10.79 2.18 14.20
N ARG A 47 -10.87 3.31 14.93
CA ARG A 47 -11.61 4.51 14.48
C ARG A 47 -10.96 5.20 13.29
N ASN A 48 -9.64 5.11 13.19
CA ASN A 48 -8.87 5.67 12.09
C ASN A 48 -8.81 4.74 10.86
N THR A 49 -9.15 3.47 11.00
CA THR A 49 -9.21 2.53 9.87
C THR A 49 -10.34 2.96 8.94
N LEU A 50 -10.00 3.18 7.67
CA LEU A 50 -10.92 3.51 6.60
C LEU A 50 -11.46 2.23 5.95
N THR A 51 -10.56 1.31 5.61
CA THR A 51 -10.87 -0.01 5.07
C THR A 51 -9.69 -0.96 5.33
N ARG A 52 -9.89 -2.24 5.08
CA ARG A 52 -8.85 -3.26 5.11
C ARG A 52 -8.78 -3.96 3.76
N LEU A 53 -7.56 -4.12 3.25
CA LEU A 53 -7.28 -4.82 2.01
C LEU A 53 -6.87 -6.25 2.36
N ASP A 54 -7.74 -7.22 2.11
CA ASP A 54 -7.54 -8.61 2.54
C ASP A 54 -6.92 -9.53 1.47
N GLY A 55 -6.59 -9.01 0.29
CA GLY A 55 -5.97 -9.76 -0.81
C GLY A 55 -5.05 -8.91 -1.67
N ASP A 56 -4.67 -9.44 -2.83
CA ASP A 56 -3.82 -8.76 -3.80
C ASP A 56 -4.51 -7.52 -4.35
N THR A 57 -4.03 -6.35 -3.93
CA THR A 57 -4.61 -5.06 -4.27
C THR A 57 -3.59 -4.16 -4.93
N GLN A 58 -3.88 -3.70 -6.14
CA GLN A 58 -3.06 -2.72 -6.84
C GLN A 58 -3.29 -1.32 -6.28
N VAL A 59 -2.21 -0.63 -5.96
CA VAL A 59 -2.23 0.72 -5.43
C VAL A 59 -1.20 1.58 -6.14
N ARG A 60 -1.43 2.90 -6.14
CA ARG A 60 -0.43 3.90 -6.51
C ARG A 60 -0.03 4.71 -5.30
N VAL A 61 1.26 4.85 -5.05
CA VAL A 61 1.74 5.77 -4.00
C VAL A 61 1.70 7.18 -4.55
N ILE A 62 1.02 8.08 -3.85
CA ILE A 62 0.86 9.48 -4.28
C ILE A 62 1.52 10.48 -3.33
N GLU A 63 1.86 10.05 -2.11
CA GLU A 63 2.52 10.91 -1.12
C GLU A 63 3.31 10.04 -0.13
N THR A 64 4.48 10.51 0.32
CA THR A 64 5.27 9.86 1.37
C THR A 64 5.60 10.83 2.52
N ARG A 65 5.46 10.38 3.76
CA ARG A 65 5.72 11.21 4.96
C ARG A 65 6.52 10.50 6.04
N SER A 66 7.08 11.31 6.94
CA SER A 66 7.75 10.90 8.19
C SER A 66 8.81 9.83 7.95
N PHE A 67 9.89 10.19 7.26
CA PHE A 67 11.00 9.29 6.92
C PHE A 67 10.51 8.01 6.21
N GLN A 68 9.68 8.18 5.17
CA GLN A 68 9.14 7.10 4.36
C GLN A 68 8.22 6.11 5.10
N ARG A 69 7.86 6.34 6.37
CA ARG A 69 6.97 5.46 7.14
C ARG A 69 5.57 5.39 6.55
N TRP A 70 4.99 6.55 6.25
CA TRP A 70 3.61 6.65 5.82
C TRP A 70 3.54 6.82 4.31
N LYS A 71 2.74 5.98 3.65
CA LYS A 71 2.46 6.06 2.21
C LYS A 71 1.00 6.42 2.04
N ARG A 72 0.71 7.56 1.42
CA ARG A 72 -0.63 7.81 0.93
C ARG A 72 -0.79 7.07 -0.38
N ILE A 73 -1.83 6.27 -0.46
CA ILE A 73 -2.14 5.46 -1.61
C ILE A 73 -3.44 5.91 -2.26
N GLU A 74 -3.49 5.72 -3.57
CA GLU A 74 -4.69 5.68 -4.37
C GLU A 74 -4.98 4.23 -4.75
N VAL A 75 -6.20 3.78 -4.53
CA VAL A 75 -6.68 2.44 -4.92
C VAL A 75 -8.01 2.55 -5.64
N GLN A 76 -8.18 1.75 -6.69
CA GLN A 76 -9.45 1.60 -7.39
C GLN A 76 -10.18 0.38 -6.81
N GLN A 77 -11.32 0.60 -6.18
CA GLN A 77 -12.14 -0.45 -5.57
C GLN A 77 -13.61 -0.22 -5.93
N ASP A 78 -14.25 -1.25 -6.49
CA ASP A 78 -15.69 -1.23 -6.83
C ASP A 78 -16.11 -0.01 -7.68
N GLY A 79 -15.25 0.38 -8.63
CA GLY A 79 -15.47 1.53 -9.51
C GLY A 79 -15.30 2.90 -8.83
N ARG A 80 -14.69 2.94 -7.64
CA ARG A 80 -14.42 4.17 -6.89
C ARG A 80 -12.94 4.30 -6.56
N THR A 81 -12.45 5.53 -6.60
CA THR A 81 -11.14 5.88 -6.07
C THR A 81 -11.22 6.04 -4.55
N LEU A 82 -10.40 5.29 -3.82
CA LEU A 82 -10.19 5.47 -2.39
C LEU A 82 -8.78 6.02 -2.15
N LEU A 83 -8.70 7.07 -1.32
CA LEU A 83 -7.45 7.67 -0.89
C LEU A 83 -7.27 7.44 0.61
N GLY A 84 -6.12 6.91 1.01
CA GLY A 84 -5.83 6.64 2.42
C GLY A 84 -4.35 6.43 2.70
N TRP A 85 -4.02 6.29 3.97
CA TRP A 85 -2.65 6.14 4.46
C TRP A 85 -2.37 4.70 4.86
N VAL A 86 -1.24 4.17 4.44
CA VAL A 86 -0.73 2.87 4.84
C VAL A 86 0.57 3.09 5.61
N GLU A 87 0.69 2.40 6.74
CA GLU A 87 1.96 2.30 7.44
C GLU A 87 2.83 1.27 6.72
N SER A 88 3.93 1.71 6.12
CA SER A 88 4.75 0.85 5.26
C SER A 88 5.29 -0.41 5.96
N TYR A 89 5.61 -0.32 7.25
CA TYR A 89 6.05 -1.46 8.06
C TYR A 89 4.95 -2.48 8.37
N SER A 90 3.68 -2.10 8.20
CA SER A 90 2.53 -2.97 8.43
C SER A 90 2.14 -3.79 7.20
N VAL A 91 2.77 -3.53 6.05
CA VAL A 91 2.53 -4.27 4.80
C VAL A 91 3.36 -5.56 4.84
N PRO A 92 2.72 -6.75 4.89
CA PRO A 92 3.44 -8.01 5.02
C PRO A 92 4.27 -8.33 3.76
N GLU A 93 3.65 -8.16 2.60
CA GLU A 93 4.25 -8.47 1.32
C GLU A 93 3.76 -7.48 0.26
N ALA A 94 4.66 -7.07 -0.63
CA ALA A 94 4.34 -6.22 -1.75
C ALA A 94 5.25 -6.52 -2.94
N VAL A 95 4.73 -6.23 -4.13
CA VAL A 95 5.45 -6.35 -5.41
C VAL A 95 5.36 -5.02 -6.14
N ARG A 96 6.49 -4.52 -6.62
CA ARG A 96 6.52 -3.33 -7.47
C ARG A 96 5.97 -3.69 -8.85
N LEU A 97 5.13 -2.81 -9.42
CA LEU A 97 4.44 -3.03 -10.71
C LEU A 97 4.98 -2.09 -11.80
N ASP A 98 6.27 -1.78 -11.76
CA ASP A 98 6.93 -0.89 -12.71
C ASP A 98 6.69 -1.25 -14.19
#